data_AF-A0A842KXC3-F1
#
_entry.id   AF-A0A842KXC3-F1
#
_cell.length_a   1.000
_cell.length_b   1.000
_cell.length_c   1.000
_cell.angle_alpha   90.00
_cell.angle_beta   90.00
_cell.angle_gamma   90.00
#
_symmetry.space_group_name_H-M   'P 1'
#
loop_
_entity.id
_entity.type
_entity.pdbx_description
1 polymer ?
#
loop_
_entity_poly.entity_id
_entity_poly.type
_entity_poly.pdbx_seq_one_letter_code
_entity_poly.pdbx_strand_id
1 'polypeptide(L)'
;MVYYAHATDPVTFGTFFVLYYVIIPAVLLTWFWKYYVYIKKRQYKLKQLGVLILLAFILTSFSGFKVLEQYLYLYSPVEKMTCYSSSCVLSSPLVTEYGFVREDFEEFGVPSLGFMRIYRIYDTELSASLLTPKKLNYVVIARPLLFLPVTELHVYEVSENKRLVTKDKFYLVWPKSPGKFLTEKFDAKFSVMILEGGY
;
A
#
# COMPACT_ATOMS: atom_id res chain seq x y z
N MET A 1 3.92 -19.59 0.52
CA MET A 1 2.71 -20.12 -0.11
C MET A 1 1.76 -18.99 -0.41
N VAL A 2 1.87 -18.51 -1.64
CA VAL A 2 0.96 -17.55 -2.25
C VAL A 2 -0.47 -18.10 -2.27
N TYR A 3 -1.45 -17.29 -1.87
CA TYR A 3 -2.85 -17.67 -1.86
C TYR A 3 -3.49 -17.39 -3.23
N TYR A 4 -3.59 -18.41 -4.08
CA TYR A 4 -4.19 -18.31 -5.42
C TYR A 4 -5.63 -17.80 -5.43
N ALA A 5 -6.39 -18.02 -4.36
CA ALA A 5 -7.73 -17.45 -4.16
C ALA A 5 -7.72 -15.90 -4.11
N HIS A 6 -6.54 -15.30 -3.92
CA HIS A 6 -6.32 -13.85 -3.90
C HIS A 6 -5.53 -13.38 -5.12
N ALA A 7 -5.41 -14.23 -6.16
CA ALA A 7 -4.80 -13.88 -7.41
C ALA A 7 -5.40 -12.58 -7.95
N THR A 8 -4.51 -11.70 -8.36
CA THR A 8 -4.89 -10.37 -8.80
C THR A 8 -5.37 -10.41 -10.23
N ASP A 9 -6.52 -9.77 -10.51
CA ASP A 9 -6.95 -9.51 -11.88
C ASP A 9 -5.90 -8.64 -12.61
N PRO A 10 -5.23 -9.15 -13.66
CA PRO A 10 -4.19 -8.43 -14.39
C PRO A 10 -4.68 -7.11 -14.97
N VAL A 11 -5.96 -7.04 -15.38
CA VAL A 11 -6.54 -5.83 -15.97
C VAL A 11 -6.65 -4.74 -14.91
N THR A 12 -7.21 -5.07 -13.75
CA THR A 12 -7.33 -4.14 -12.62
C THR A 12 -5.96 -3.67 -12.13
N PHE A 13 -4.99 -4.59 -11.97
CA PHE A 13 -3.61 -4.23 -11.59
C PHE A 13 -2.95 -3.30 -12.61
N GLY A 14 -2.98 -3.68 -13.89
CA GLY A 14 -2.37 -2.89 -14.97
C GLY A 14 -2.97 -1.49 -15.04
N THR A 15 -4.29 -1.36 -14.88
CA THR A 15 -4.98 -0.07 -14.89
C THR A 15 -4.49 0.84 -13.77
N PHE A 16 -4.49 0.36 -12.51
CA PHE A 16 -4.03 1.18 -11.39
C PHE A 16 -2.52 1.45 -11.44
N PHE A 17 -1.73 0.52 -11.96
CA PHE A 17 -0.30 0.71 -12.16
C PHE A 17 -0.02 1.83 -13.16
N VAL A 18 -0.72 1.82 -14.31
CA VAL A 18 -0.61 2.90 -15.31
C VAL A 18 -1.05 4.24 -14.71
N LEU A 19 -2.21 4.27 -14.05
CA LEU A 19 -2.70 5.49 -13.40
C LEU A 19 -1.68 6.04 -12.39
N TYR A 20 -1.13 5.19 -11.53
CA TYR A 20 -0.13 5.57 -10.53
C TYR A 20 1.05 6.32 -11.16
N TYR A 21 1.61 5.84 -12.28
CA TYR A 21 2.77 6.50 -12.91
C TYR A 21 2.42 7.65 -13.86
N VAL A 22 1.27 7.60 -14.53
CA VAL A 22 0.96 8.49 -15.66
C VAL A 22 0.19 9.74 -15.25
N ILE A 23 -0.62 9.70 -14.18
CA ILE A 23 -1.51 10.81 -13.80
C ILE A 23 -0.76 12.14 -13.62
N ILE A 24 0.28 12.17 -12.78
CA ILE A 24 1.03 13.42 -12.49
C ILE A 24 1.72 13.95 -13.76
N PRO A 25 2.50 13.16 -14.52
CA PRO A 25 3.06 13.60 -15.80
C PRO A 25 2.00 14.11 -16.79
N ALA A 26 0.88 13.40 -16.94
CA ALA A 26 -0.19 13.79 -17.87
C ALA A 26 -0.81 15.14 -17.49
N VAL A 27 -1.03 15.39 -16.20
CA VAL A 27 -1.54 16.67 -15.71
C VAL A 27 -0.56 17.82 -15.99
N LEU A 28 0.74 17.60 -15.78
CA LEU A 28 1.76 18.60 -16.08
C LEU A 28 1.83 18.91 -17.58
N LEU A 29 1.81 17.89 -18.43
CA LEU A 29 1.85 18.04 -19.89
C LEU A 29 0.61 18.74 -20.44
N THR A 30 -0.59 18.33 -20.00
CA THR A 30 -1.85 18.94 -20.43
C THR A 30 -1.95 20.40 -20.00
N TRP A 31 -1.51 20.73 -18.78
CA TRP A 31 -1.43 22.11 -18.32
C TRP A 31 -0.43 22.92 -19.16
N PHE A 32 0.78 22.40 -19.37
CA PHE A 32 1.81 23.09 -20.14
C PHE A 32 1.33 23.39 -21.57
N TRP A 33 0.73 22.40 -22.24
CA TRP A 33 0.18 22.58 -23.59
C TRP A 33 -0.92 23.64 -23.61
N LYS A 34 -1.91 23.53 -22.71
CA LYS A 34 -3.06 24.45 -22.66
C LYS A 34 -2.65 25.90 -22.39
N TYR A 35 -1.62 26.12 -21.57
CA TYR A 35 -1.19 27.45 -21.16
C TYR A 35 0.10 27.93 -21.82
N TYR A 36 0.61 27.21 -22.82
CA TYR A 36 1.87 27.53 -23.50
C TYR A 36 1.98 28.99 -23.97
N VAL A 37 0.92 29.51 -24.60
CA VAL A 37 0.87 30.91 -25.08
C VAL A 37 0.93 31.93 -23.93
N TYR A 38 0.33 31.61 -22.78
CA TYR A 38 0.35 32.46 -21.59
C TYR A 38 1.70 32.39 -20.87
N ILE A 39 2.32 31.20 -20.83
CA ILE A 39 3.66 30.97 -20.30
C ILE A 39 4.69 31.80 -21.08
N LYS A 40 4.61 31.82 -22.43
CA LYS A 40 5.46 32.67 -23.28
C LYS A 40 5.32 34.16 -22.96
N LYS A 41 4.14 34.59 -22.49
CA LYS A 41 3.83 35.96 -22.05
C LYS A 41 4.09 36.20 -20.55
N ARG A 42 4.78 35.27 -19.86
CA ARG A 42 5.05 35.30 -18.40
C ARG A 42 3.81 35.35 -17.49
N GLN A 43 2.66 34.88 -17.97
CA GLN A 43 1.40 34.81 -17.20
C GLN A 43 1.07 33.36 -16.81
N TYR A 44 1.71 32.87 -15.75
CA TYR A 44 1.78 31.44 -15.45
C TYR A 44 0.54 30.78 -14.84
N LYS A 45 -0.64 31.42 -14.74
CA LYS A 45 -1.92 30.84 -14.23
C LYS A 45 -1.78 29.71 -13.16
N LEU A 46 -0.93 29.92 -12.15
CA LEU A 46 -0.47 28.87 -11.23
C LEU A 46 -1.57 28.30 -10.33
N LYS A 47 -2.61 29.09 -10.05
CA LYS A 47 -3.77 28.62 -9.26
C LYS A 47 -4.45 27.41 -9.91
N GLN A 48 -4.57 27.40 -11.24
CA GLN A 48 -5.19 26.29 -11.97
C GLN A 48 -4.29 25.05 -11.98
N LEU A 49 -2.97 25.23 -12.05
CA LEU A 49 -2.01 24.13 -11.91
C LEU A 49 -2.12 23.48 -10.53
N GLY A 50 -2.18 24.28 -9.46
CA GLY A 50 -2.29 23.78 -8.09
C GLY A 50 -3.52 22.89 -7.88
N VAL A 51 -4.68 23.30 -8.38
CA VAL A 51 -5.91 22.49 -8.30
C VAL A 51 -5.78 21.18 -9.08
N LEU A 52 -5.20 21.22 -10.29
CA LEU A 52 -5.00 20.01 -11.09
C LEU A 52 -4.00 19.05 -10.43
N ILE A 53 -2.91 19.55 -9.86
CA ILE A 53 -1.93 18.74 -9.12
C ILE A 53 -2.56 18.12 -7.88
N LEU A 54 -3.40 18.86 -7.15
CA LEU A 54 -4.08 18.32 -5.96
C LEU A 54 -4.99 17.14 -6.34
N LEU A 55 -5.76 17.26 -7.42
CA LEU A 55 -6.56 16.14 -7.95
C LEU A 55 -5.68 14.98 -8.42
N ALA A 56 -4.56 15.28 -9.08
CA ALA A 56 -3.58 14.29 -9.49
C ALA A 56 -3.04 13.51 -8.29
N PHE A 57 -2.71 14.19 -7.20
CA PHE A 57 -2.21 13.57 -5.98
C PHE A 57 -3.22 12.62 -5.35
N ILE A 58 -4.50 13.01 -5.30
CA ILE A 58 -5.57 12.13 -4.79
C ILE A 58 -5.66 10.84 -5.61
N LEU A 59 -5.70 10.96 -6.93
CA LEU A 59 -5.82 9.80 -7.82
C LEU A 59 -4.57 8.92 -7.81
N THR A 60 -3.37 9.52 -7.78
CA THR A 60 -2.10 8.79 -7.67
C THR A 60 -1.96 8.10 -6.32
N SER A 61 -2.31 8.77 -5.22
CA SER A 61 -2.28 8.21 -3.87
C SER A 61 -3.20 6.99 -3.76
N PHE A 62 -4.43 7.12 -4.24
CA PHE A 62 -5.40 6.03 -4.25
C PHE A 62 -4.97 4.87 -5.15
N SER A 63 -4.43 5.18 -6.34
CA SER A 63 -3.92 4.16 -7.27
C SER A 63 -2.72 3.41 -6.69
N GLY A 64 -1.77 4.11 -6.07
CA GLY A 64 -0.63 3.50 -5.36
C GLY A 64 -1.08 2.58 -4.23
N PHE A 65 -2.10 3.01 -3.47
CA PHE A 65 -2.73 2.18 -2.44
C PHE A 65 -3.41 0.93 -3.00
N LYS A 66 -4.11 1.03 -4.14
CA LYS A 66 -4.75 -0.13 -4.80
C LYS A 66 -3.74 -1.14 -5.35
N VAL A 67 -2.65 -0.65 -5.93
CA VAL A 67 -1.56 -1.53 -6.38
C VAL A 67 -0.92 -2.22 -5.18
N LEU A 68 -0.60 -1.46 -4.13
CA LEU A 68 -0.01 -2.01 -2.90
C LEU A 68 -0.92 -3.06 -2.24
N GLU A 69 -2.23 -2.81 -2.20
CA GLU A 69 -3.23 -3.76 -1.72
C GLU A 69 -3.14 -5.11 -2.43
N GLN A 70 -2.98 -5.12 -3.76
CA GLN A 70 -2.91 -6.37 -4.53
C GLN A 70 -1.69 -7.19 -4.16
N TYR A 71 -0.54 -6.54 -3.90
CA TYR A 71 0.63 -7.22 -3.34
C TYR A 71 0.35 -7.78 -1.94
N LEU A 72 -0.19 -6.97 -1.02
CA LEU A 72 -0.41 -7.41 0.37
C LEU A 72 -1.45 -8.52 0.49
N TYR A 73 -2.51 -8.44 -0.31
CA TYR A 73 -3.63 -9.37 -0.27
C TYR A 73 -3.23 -10.77 -0.73
N LEU A 74 -2.30 -10.87 -1.67
CA LEU A 74 -1.81 -12.13 -2.18
C LEU A 74 -1.10 -13.00 -1.11
N TYR A 75 -0.49 -12.36 -0.12
CA TYR A 75 0.20 -13.00 1.00
C TYR A 75 -0.64 -13.02 2.28
N SER A 76 -1.93 -12.70 2.17
CA SER A 76 -2.85 -12.71 3.31
C SER A 76 -3.67 -14.00 3.32
N PRO A 77 -3.64 -14.81 4.39
CA PRO A 77 -4.52 -15.98 4.50
C PRO A 77 -5.98 -15.60 4.74
N VAL A 78 -6.25 -14.32 5.03
CA VAL A 78 -7.54 -13.81 5.47
C VAL A 78 -8.01 -12.71 4.53
N GLU A 79 -9.34 -12.56 4.43
CA GLU A 79 -9.93 -11.41 3.77
C GLU A 79 -9.47 -10.10 4.40
N LYS A 80 -9.19 -9.12 3.54
CA LYS A 80 -8.82 -7.77 3.94
C LYS A 80 -10.02 -7.05 4.57
N MET A 81 -9.80 -6.41 5.71
CA MET A 81 -10.83 -5.58 6.35
C MET A 81 -10.60 -4.11 6.03
N THR A 82 -11.69 -3.39 5.75
CA THR A 82 -11.67 -1.93 5.55
C THR A 82 -12.20 -1.25 6.81
N CYS A 83 -11.42 -0.32 7.36
CA CYS A 83 -11.76 0.43 8.57
C CYS A 83 -11.58 1.93 8.35
N TYR A 84 -12.32 2.74 9.11
CA TYR A 84 -12.26 4.21 9.03
C TYR A 84 -11.72 4.87 10.32
N SER A 85 -11.64 4.11 11.41
CA SER A 85 -11.21 4.57 12.73
C SER A 85 -10.33 3.52 13.41
N SER A 86 -9.53 3.96 14.39
CA SER A 86 -8.77 3.08 15.28
C SER A 86 -9.66 2.07 16.01
N SER A 87 -10.86 2.47 16.42
CA SER A 87 -11.81 1.57 17.08
C SER A 87 -12.23 0.39 16.19
N CYS A 88 -12.48 0.64 14.90
CA CYS A 88 -12.78 -0.43 13.93
C CYS A 88 -11.61 -1.39 13.76
N VAL A 89 -10.36 -0.88 13.77
CA VAL A 89 -9.16 -1.72 13.69
C VAL A 89 -9.08 -2.65 14.90
N LEU A 90 -9.24 -2.11 16.10
CA LEU A 90 -9.16 -2.85 17.36
C LEU A 90 -10.31 -3.85 17.54
N SER A 91 -11.48 -3.57 16.96
CA SER A 91 -12.64 -4.47 16.98
C SER A 91 -12.72 -5.39 15.75
N SER A 92 -11.70 -5.39 14.89
CA SER A 92 -11.75 -6.18 13.66
C SER A 92 -11.68 -7.69 13.98
N PRO A 93 -12.41 -8.55 13.24
CA PRO A 93 -12.25 -10.00 13.27
C PRO A 93 -10.80 -10.45 13.11
N LEU A 94 -10.00 -9.70 12.34
CA LEU A 94 -8.58 -9.96 12.20
C LEU A 94 -7.85 -9.88 13.54
N VAL A 95 -8.21 -8.96 14.43
CA VAL A 95 -7.69 -8.84 15.80
C VAL A 95 -8.36 -9.85 16.74
N THR A 96 -9.69 -9.94 16.71
CA THR A 96 -10.47 -10.70 17.71
C THR A 96 -10.52 -12.20 17.46
N GLU A 97 -10.77 -12.66 16.22
CA GLU A 97 -10.92 -14.09 15.91
C GLU A 97 -9.58 -14.82 15.89
N TYR A 98 -8.52 -14.12 15.47
CA TYR A 98 -7.18 -14.69 15.50
C TYR A 98 -6.51 -14.63 16.87
N GLY A 99 -7.16 -13.98 17.85
CA GLY A 99 -6.72 -13.95 19.24
C GLY A 99 -5.45 -13.15 19.44
N PHE A 100 -5.28 -12.05 18.72
CA PHE A 100 -4.22 -11.10 19.03
C PHE A 100 -4.58 -10.32 20.28
N VAL A 101 -3.58 -10.00 21.11
CA VAL A 101 -3.77 -9.22 22.33
C VAL A 101 -4.11 -7.78 21.94
N ARG A 102 -5.29 -7.31 22.32
CA ARG A 102 -5.79 -5.99 21.92
C ARG A 102 -4.97 -4.88 22.57
N GLU A 103 -4.57 -5.10 23.81
CA GLU A 103 -3.76 -4.20 24.62
C GLU A 103 -2.44 -3.87 23.91
N ASP A 104 -1.84 -4.84 23.21
CA ASP A 104 -0.63 -4.61 22.42
C ASP A 104 -0.89 -3.57 21.31
N PHE A 105 -2.01 -3.65 20.58
CA PHE A 105 -2.32 -2.66 19.54
C PHE A 105 -2.60 -1.27 20.11
N GLU A 106 -3.16 -1.19 21.32
CA GLU A 106 -3.38 0.07 22.02
C GLU A 106 -2.05 0.68 22.51
N GLU A 107 -1.13 -0.14 23.02
CA GLU A 107 0.20 0.26 23.48
C GLU A 107 1.12 0.67 22.33
N PHE A 108 1.26 -0.17 21.29
CA PHE A 108 2.05 0.15 20.10
C PHE A 108 1.39 1.27 19.29
N GLY A 109 0.06 1.42 19.39
CA GLY A 109 -0.75 2.48 18.81
C GLY A 109 -1.13 2.25 17.35
N VAL A 110 -2.40 2.42 17.03
CA VAL A 110 -2.97 2.29 15.68
C VAL A 110 -3.27 3.65 15.03
N PRO A 111 -3.37 3.75 13.69
CA PRO A 111 -3.76 5.00 13.05
C PRO A 111 -5.18 5.41 13.48
N SER A 112 -5.36 6.69 13.79
CA SER A 112 -6.59 7.20 14.41
C SER A 112 -7.80 7.23 13.47
N LEU A 113 -7.64 7.83 12.29
CA LEU A 113 -8.72 8.07 11.33
C LEU A 113 -8.24 7.97 9.88
N GLY A 114 -9.17 7.65 8.99
CA GLY A 114 -8.98 7.64 7.54
C GLY A 114 -9.29 6.28 6.92
N PHE A 115 -9.33 6.22 5.59
CA PHE A 115 -9.54 4.96 4.88
C PHE A 115 -8.35 4.02 5.12
N MET A 116 -8.57 2.94 5.87
CA MET A 116 -7.53 1.99 6.25
C MET A 116 -7.91 0.60 5.77
N ARG A 117 -6.90 -0.17 5.34
CA ARG A 117 -7.05 -1.61 5.12
C ARG A 117 -6.06 -2.39 5.94
N ILE A 118 -6.57 -3.44 6.57
CA ILE A 118 -5.83 -4.31 7.47
C ILE A 118 -5.60 -5.63 6.73
N TYR A 119 -4.35 -6.09 6.77
CA TYR A 119 -3.90 -7.34 6.19
C TYR A 119 -3.14 -8.14 7.25
N ARG A 120 -3.27 -9.45 7.23
CA ARG A 120 -2.39 -10.34 7.98
C ARG A 120 -1.45 -10.94 6.97
N ILE A 121 -0.16 -10.67 7.04
CA ILE A 121 0.83 -11.35 6.22
C ILE A 121 1.33 -12.55 7.02
N TYR A 122 1.03 -13.75 6.56
CA TYR A 122 1.51 -14.97 7.18
C TYR A 122 2.01 -15.92 6.10
N ASP A 123 3.33 -15.97 5.91
CA ASP A 123 3.92 -16.84 4.92
C ASP A 123 5.37 -17.23 5.25
N THR A 124 5.91 -18.25 4.61
CA THR A 124 7.34 -18.58 4.61
C THR A 124 7.89 -18.31 3.23
N GLU A 125 8.76 -17.31 3.14
CA GLU A 125 9.38 -16.86 1.89
C GLU A 125 10.91 -16.91 1.99
N LEU A 126 11.58 -16.93 0.85
CA LEU A 126 13.03 -16.80 0.79
C LEU A 126 13.44 -15.35 1.03
N SER A 127 14.36 -15.14 1.96
CA SER A 127 14.94 -13.83 2.22
C SER A 127 15.60 -13.28 0.95
N ALA A 128 15.32 -12.02 0.61
CA ALA A 128 15.90 -11.39 -0.57
C ALA A 128 17.41 -11.13 -0.39
N SER A 129 17.86 -10.87 0.84
CA SER A 129 19.24 -10.55 1.18
C SER A 129 20.11 -11.78 1.46
N LEU A 130 19.58 -12.77 2.19
CA LEU A 130 20.35 -13.91 2.71
C LEU A 130 20.02 -15.23 2.01
N LEU A 131 18.98 -15.26 1.17
CA LEU A 131 18.50 -16.49 0.51
C LEU A 131 18.21 -17.63 1.50
N THR A 132 17.86 -17.29 2.74
CA THR A 132 17.44 -18.22 3.79
C THR A 132 15.92 -18.17 3.98
N PRO A 133 15.28 -19.25 4.47
CA PRO A 133 13.86 -19.24 4.77
C PRO A 133 13.56 -18.22 5.87
N LYS A 134 12.64 -17.30 5.60
CA LYS A 134 12.15 -16.29 6.54
C LYS A 134 10.64 -16.41 6.69
N LYS A 135 10.19 -16.56 7.93
CA LYS A 135 8.77 -16.55 8.28
C LYS A 135 8.30 -15.09 8.38
N LEU A 136 7.36 -14.73 7.52
CA LEU A 136 6.61 -13.49 7.58
C LEU A 136 5.42 -13.71 8.52
N ASN A 137 5.37 -12.95 9.60
CA ASN A 137 4.22 -12.94 10.51
C ASN A 137 3.96 -11.50 10.94
N TYR A 138 3.19 -10.78 10.13
CA TYR A 138 2.95 -9.36 10.31
C TYR A 138 1.46 -9.03 10.22
N VAL A 139 1.01 -8.05 10.99
CA VAL A 139 -0.22 -7.32 10.71
C VAL A 139 0.15 -6.01 10.04
N VAL A 140 -0.46 -5.71 8.90
CA VAL A 140 -0.16 -4.51 8.12
C VAL A 140 -1.42 -3.68 7.97
N ILE A 141 -1.35 -2.41 8.37
CA ILE A 141 -2.40 -1.43 8.14
C ILE A 141 -1.90 -0.44 7.08
N ALA A 142 -2.53 -0.44 5.92
CA ALA A 142 -2.24 0.51 4.85
C ALA A 142 -3.27 1.65 4.84
N ARG A 143 -2.80 2.89 4.71
CA ARG A 143 -3.62 4.10 4.65
C ARG A 143 -3.12 5.05 3.55
N PRO A 144 -3.92 5.40 2.53
CA PRO A 144 -3.54 6.43 1.56
C PRO A 144 -3.66 7.81 2.20
N LEU A 145 -2.65 8.65 2.01
CA LEU A 145 -2.70 10.06 2.39
C LEU A 145 -3.24 10.85 1.20
N LEU A 146 -4.56 11.02 1.06
CA LEU A 146 -5.17 11.50 -0.19
C LEU A 146 -4.59 12.81 -0.76
N PHE A 147 -4.13 13.74 0.09
CA PHE A 147 -3.58 15.02 -0.38
C PHE A 147 -2.10 14.96 -0.79
N LEU A 148 -1.46 13.80 -0.64
CA LEU A 148 -0.07 13.55 -1.01
C LEU A 148 0.00 12.25 -1.82
N PRO A 149 0.88 12.11 -2.81
CA PRO A 149 1.03 10.86 -3.55
C PRO A 149 1.81 9.81 -2.72
N VAL A 150 1.28 9.50 -1.53
CA VAL A 150 1.93 8.70 -0.49
C VAL A 150 0.91 7.74 0.12
N THR A 151 1.32 6.47 0.25
CA THR A 151 0.62 5.48 1.06
C THR A 151 1.44 5.16 2.29
N GLU A 152 0.84 5.30 3.46
CA GLU A 152 1.42 4.97 4.75
C GLU A 152 1.13 3.50 5.07
N LEU A 153 2.14 2.80 5.59
CA LEU A 153 2.02 1.44 6.09
C LEU A 153 2.45 1.40 7.55
N HIS A 154 1.61 0.84 8.40
CA HIS A 154 1.96 0.44 9.75
C HIS A 154 2.14 -1.07 9.75
N VAL A 155 3.33 -1.54 10.11
CA VAL A 155 3.69 -2.96 10.10
C VAL A 155 3.93 -3.36 11.55
N TYR A 156 3.17 -4.35 12.02
CA TYR A 156 3.30 -4.89 13.36
C TYR A 156 3.80 -6.32 13.24
N GLU A 157 4.98 -6.59 13.79
CA GLU A 157 5.53 -7.95 13.85
C GLU A 157 4.83 -8.74 14.94
N VAL A 158 4.45 -9.98 14.62
CA VAL A 158 3.72 -10.85 15.52
C VAL A 158 4.61 -12.04 15.91
N SER A 159 4.77 -12.25 17.21
CA SER A 159 5.38 -13.45 17.76
C SER A 159 4.50 -14.70 17.55
N GLU A 160 5.06 -15.87 17.80
CA GLU A 160 4.30 -17.14 17.75
C GLU A 160 3.18 -17.19 18.80
N ASN A 161 3.34 -16.46 19.90
CA ASN A 161 2.35 -16.32 20.97
C ASN A 161 1.26 -15.27 20.65
N LYS A 162 1.18 -14.80 19.39
CA LYS A 162 0.19 -13.81 18.92
C LYS A 162 0.26 -12.45 19.63
N ARG A 163 1.42 -12.14 20.23
CA ARG A 163 1.73 -10.82 20.78
C ARG A 163 2.52 -10.00 19.78
N LEU A 164 2.30 -8.69 19.79
CA LEU A 164 3.08 -7.77 18.97
C LEU A 164 4.48 -7.60 19.56
N VAL A 165 5.49 -7.67 18.71
CA VAL A 165 6.90 -7.55 19.09
C VAL A 165 7.42 -6.17 18.77
N THR A 166 7.17 -5.73 17.54
CA THR A 166 7.66 -4.46 17.01
C THR A 166 6.58 -3.78 16.19
N LYS A 167 6.72 -2.46 16.07
CA LYS A 167 5.92 -1.62 15.18
C LYS A 167 6.85 -0.77 14.34
N ASP A 168 6.78 -0.98 13.04
CA ASP A 168 7.42 -0.16 12.05
C ASP A 168 6.40 0.68 11.28
N LYS A 169 6.87 1.84 10.81
CA LYS A 169 6.09 2.75 10.01
C LYS A 169 6.85 3.10 8.73
N PHE A 170 6.22 2.84 7.59
CA PHE A 170 6.81 3.12 6.30
C PHE A 170 5.90 3.99 5.43
N TYR A 171 6.51 4.68 4.47
CA TYR A 171 5.80 5.49 3.49
C TYR A 171 6.22 5.05 2.09
N LEU A 172 5.25 4.57 1.33
CA LEU A 172 5.40 4.38 -0.11
C LEU A 172 5.14 5.74 -0.78
N VAL A 173 6.20 6.38 -1.23
CA VAL A 173 6.15 7.68 -1.91
C VAL A 173 6.29 7.48 -3.41
N TRP A 174 5.39 8.06 -4.19
CA TRP A 174 5.52 8.08 -5.65
C TRP A 174 6.84 8.73 -6.08
N PRO A 175 7.54 8.23 -7.12
CA PRO A 175 7.19 7.15 -8.05
C PRO A 175 7.80 5.78 -7.67
N LYS A 176 7.97 5.47 -6.39
CA LYS A 176 8.57 4.18 -6.02
C LYS A 176 7.64 3.01 -6.37
N SER A 177 8.20 1.91 -6.90
CA SER A 177 7.45 0.68 -7.20
C SER A 177 6.96 0.01 -5.90
N PRO A 178 5.64 -0.27 -5.75
CA PRO A 178 5.09 -0.91 -4.55
C PRO A 178 5.71 -2.29 -4.26
N GLY A 179 5.90 -3.13 -5.28
CA GLY A 179 6.48 -4.47 -5.10
C GLY A 179 7.95 -4.43 -4.67
N LYS A 180 8.75 -3.56 -5.29
CA LYS A 180 10.16 -3.35 -4.89
C LYS A 180 10.24 -2.80 -3.47
N PHE A 181 9.38 -1.84 -3.14
CA PHE A 181 9.30 -1.27 -1.80
C PHE A 181 8.97 -2.33 -0.74
N LEU A 182 7.97 -3.17 -0.95
CA LEU A 182 7.64 -4.25 -0.02
C LEU A 182 8.79 -5.26 0.09
N THR A 183 9.40 -5.63 -1.04
CA THR A 183 10.53 -6.55 -1.06
C THR A 183 11.70 -6.06 -0.22
N GLU A 184 12.04 -4.77 -0.33
CA GLU A 184 13.10 -4.15 0.48
C GLU A 184 12.74 -4.04 1.97
N LYS A 185 11.47 -3.80 2.31
CA LYS A 185 11.05 -3.58 3.71
C LYS A 185 10.82 -4.85 4.49
N PHE A 186 10.31 -5.90 3.84
CA PHE A 186 10.09 -7.20 4.46
C PHE A 186 11.26 -8.17 4.24
N ASP A 187 12.22 -7.80 3.38
CA ASP A 187 13.33 -8.66 2.95
C ASP A 187 12.83 -10.02 2.43
N ALA A 188 11.75 -10.00 1.65
CA ALA A 188 11.13 -11.19 1.05
C ALA A 188 10.59 -10.83 -0.33
N LYS A 189 10.59 -11.75 -1.29
CA LYS A 189 10.18 -11.43 -2.66
C LYS A 189 8.66 -11.25 -2.74
N PHE A 190 8.20 -10.02 -2.94
CA PHE A 190 6.79 -9.71 -3.21
C PHE A 190 6.53 -9.65 -4.71
N SER A 191 5.75 -10.59 -5.25
CA SER A 191 5.36 -10.63 -6.68
C SER A 191 3.86 -10.81 -6.83
N VAL A 192 3.23 -10.02 -7.72
CA VAL A 192 1.79 -10.14 -8.03
C VAL A 192 1.52 -11.13 -9.17
N MET A 193 2.51 -11.35 -10.04
CA MET A 193 2.41 -12.35 -11.11
C MET A 193 2.79 -13.70 -10.54
N ILE A 194 1.80 -14.57 -10.39
CA ILE A 194 2.03 -16.00 -10.21
C ILE A 194 2.32 -16.55 -11.61
N LEU A 195 3.59 -16.70 -11.94
CA LEU A 195 3.95 -17.49 -13.12
C LEU A 195 3.73 -18.95 -12.75
N GLU A 196 2.64 -19.55 -13.22
CA GLU A 196 2.57 -21.00 -13.39
C GLU A 196 3.59 -21.37 -14.48
N GLY A 197 4.86 -21.49 -14.07
CA GLY A 197 5.89 -22.17 -14.83
C GLY A 197 5.77 -23.65 -14.53
N GLY A 198 5.32 -24.41 -15.52
CA GLY A 198 4.81 -25.77 -15.39
C GLY A 198 5.77 -26.81 -14.82
N TYR A 199 5.15 -27.88 -14.33
CA TYR A 199 5.60 -29.26 -14.45
C TYR A 199 4.46 -30.08 -15.03
#